data_AF-A0A089K7Q0-F1
#
_entry.id   AF-A0A089K7Q0-F1
#
_cell.length_a   1.000
_cell.length_b   1.000
_cell.length_c   1.000
_cell.angle_alpha   90.00
_cell.angle_beta   90.00
_cell.angle_gamma   90.00
#
_symmetry.space_group_name_H-M   'P 1'
#
loop_
_entity.id
_entity.type
_entity.pdbx_description
1 polymer ?
#
loop_
_entity_poly.entity_id
_entity_poly.type
_entity_poly.pdbx_seq_one_letter_code
_entity_poly.pdbx_strand_id
1 'polypeptide(L)'
;MSQENILSVTIPPLIPSELMEEYRDFINPALREVVQATCLRRYLEGAIDLLLKDRLLSLADISESEWRKSDLDDKIVLVKEHIDKDLANKYFKIKNIGNKGAHYTAKRITPNEISNAVRHAVTIFEDLLVVYFKKHRIGTEGPVLTILSSLPPIKRVYILEKIWKQDRSNVWIIDKLSMAYLKSGDFQKSMNFLESVKDKIDEACYEDFVWKLENLQKNLHILDISGNVDDAARIFNILIKDEYFTKYPEFTNLFCVLVSGYNYK
;
A
#
# COMPACT_ATOMS: atom_id res chain seq x y z
N MET A 1 1.60 -21.66 -8.26
CA MET A 1 2.59 -20.57 -8.18
C MET A 1 3.55 -20.88 -7.04
N SER A 2 4.79 -21.23 -7.36
CA SER A 2 5.85 -21.55 -6.40
C SER A 2 6.35 -20.29 -5.67
N GLN A 3 6.98 -20.45 -4.50
CA GLN A 3 7.63 -19.36 -3.74
C GLN A 3 8.61 -18.53 -4.59
N GLU A 4 9.23 -19.14 -5.60
CA GLU A 4 10.11 -18.47 -6.56
C GLU A 4 9.39 -17.36 -7.35
N ASN A 5 8.11 -17.51 -7.68
CA ASN A 5 7.37 -16.49 -8.44
C ASN A 5 6.96 -15.26 -7.63
N ILE A 6 7.06 -15.29 -6.29
CA ILE A 6 6.82 -14.12 -5.44
C ILE A 6 8.09 -13.27 -5.32
N LEU A 7 9.26 -13.87 -5.60
CA LEU A 7 10.59 -13.26 -5.45
C LEU A 7 11.29 -12.95 -6.79
N SER A 8 10.81 -13.45 -7.93
CA SER A 8 11.56 -13.45 -9.20
C SER A 8 11.36 -12.22 -10.10
N VAL A 9 10.55 -11.24 -9.69
CA VAL A 9 10.59 -9.87 -10.22
C VAL A 9 10.39 -8.98 -9.00
N THR A 10 11.48 -8.62 -8.31
CA THR A 10 11.45 -7.98 -6.99
C THR A 10 10.90 -6.56 -7.10
N ILE A 11 9.58 -6.46 -7.19
CA ILE A 11 8.83 -5.24 -6.92
C ILE A 11 9.20 -4.85 -5.49
N PRO A 12 9.90 -3.72 -5.30
CA PRO A 12 10.33 -3.30 -3.98
C PRO A 12 9.09 -3.03 -3.13
N PRO A 13 9.07 -3.50 -1.88
CA PRO A 13 7.92 -3.30 -1.02
C PRO A 13 7.87 -1.82 -0.58
N LEU A 14 6.68 -1.33 -0.24
CA LEU A 14 6.51 0.02 0.33
C LEU A 14 6.59 -0.08 1.85
N ILE A 15 7.82 -0.24 2.35
CA ILE A 15 8.12 -0.44 3.77
C ILE A 15 8.76 0.83 4.31
N PRO A 16 8.24 1.41 5.41
CA PRO A 16 8.92 2.48 6.14
C PRO A 16 10.35 2.08 6.49
N SER A 17 11.30 3.01 6.37
CA SER A 17 12.73 2.72 6.53
C SER A 17 13.08 2.06 7.87
N GLU A 18 12.32 2.39 8.91
CA GLU A 18 12.45 1.94 10.30
C GLU A 18 12.00 0.50 10.51
N LEU A 19 11.24 -0.05 9.57
CA LEU A 19 10.75 -1.42 9.61
C LEU A 19 11.52 -2.34 8.66
N MET A 20 12.59 -1.84 8.04
CA MET A 20 13.36 -2.58 7.04
C MET A 20 14.12 -3.76 7.63
N GLU A 21 14.56 -3.69 8.88
CA GLU A 21 15.22 -4.82 9.56
C GLU A 21 14.23 -5.97 9.78
N GLU A 22 13.07 -5.69 10.41
CA GLU A 22 12.02 -6.68 10.57
C GLU A 22 11.56 -7.25 9.23
N TYR A 23 11.42 -6.39 8.21
CA TYR A 23 11.10 -6.82 6.85
C TYR A 23 12.11 -7.83 6.31
N ARG A 24 13.40 -7.49 6.33
CA ARG A 24 14.48 -8.36 5.85
C ARG A 24 14.45 -9.70 6.56
N ASP A 25 14.20 -9.71 7.86
CA ASP A 25 14.14 -10.95 8.64
C ASP A 25 12.95 -11.81 8.26
N PHE A 26 11.72 -11.26 8.23
CA PHE A 26 10.56 -12.12 7.98
C PHE A 26 10.49 -12.65 6.55
N ILE A 27 11.14 -11.99 5.57
CA ILE A 27 11.24 -12.52 4.21
C ILE A 27 12.41 -13.49 4.03
N ASN A 28 13.34 -13.57 4.98
CA ASN A 28 14.56 -14.36 4.82
C ASN A 28 14.27 -15.87 4.94
N PRO A 29 14.39 -16.65 3.85
CA PRO A 29 14.10 -18.08 3.87
C PRO A 29 15.14 -18.89 4.66
N ALA A 30 16.29 -18.31 5.01
CA ALA A 30 17.29 -18.96 5.85
C ALA A 30 16.94 -18.91 7.35
N LEU A 31 16.01 -18.03 7.77
CA LEU A 31 15.54 -17.97 9.15
C LEU A 31 14.47 -19.04 9.39
N ARG A 32 14.46 -19.59 10.61
CA ARG A 32 13.41 -20.51 11.05
C ARG A 32 12.05 -19.80 11.04
N GLU A 33 10.99 -20.54 10.75
CA GLU A 33 9.64 -20.00 10.63
C GLU A 33 9.16 -19.29 11.92
N VAL A 34 9.60 -19.78 13.08
CA VAL A 34 9.32 -19.19 14.40
C VAL A 34 9.94 -17.79 14.52
N VAL A 35 11.15 -17.60 13.98
CA VAL A 35 11.84 -16.30 13.97
C VAL A 35 11.14 -15.36 12.99
N GLN A 36 10.85 -15.82 11.77
CA GLN A 36 10.10 -15.04 10.77
C GLN A 36 8.73 -14.59 11.31
N ALA A 37 8.00 -15.48 11.99
CA ALA A 37 6.72 -15.15 12.64
C ALA A 37 6.88 -14.08 13.72
N THR A 38 7.93 -14.16 14.54
CA THR A 38 8.21 -13.15 15.56
C THR A 38 8.49 -11.78 14.94
N CYS A 39 9.29 -11.73 13.87
CA CYS A 39 9.56 -10.50 13.13
C CYS A 39 8.30 -9.95 12.43
N LEU A 40 7.40 -10.80 11.92
CA LEU A 40 6.08 -10.38 11.41
C LEU A 40 5.23 -9.68 12.48
N ARG A 41 5.24 -10.17 13.72
CA ARG A 41 4.50 -9.54 14.83
C ARG A 41 5.06 -8.16 15.14
N ARG A 42 6.39 -8.06 15.28
CA ARG A 42 7.08 -6.79 15.54
C ARG A 42 6.86 -5.78 14.42
N TYR A 43 6.95 -6.21 13.17
CA TYR A 43 6.64 -5.40 12.00
C TYR A 43 5.20 -4.85 12.05
N LEU A 44 4.22 -5.69 12.37
CA LEU A 44 2.83 -5.25 12.46
C LEU A 44 2.64 -4.19 13.54
N GLU A 45 3.24 -4.40 14.72
CA GLU A 45 3.17 -3.45 15.83
C GLU A 45 3.80 -2.11 15.45
N GLY A 46 5.01 -2.13 14.88
CA GLY A 46 5.68 -0.93 14.37
C GLY A 46 4.91 -0.24 13.24
N ALA A 47 4.30 -1.00 12.32
CA ALA A 47 3.49 -0.43 11.24
C ALA A 47 2.24 0.28 11.77
N ILE A 48 1.57 -0.28 12.78
CA ILE A 48 0.42 0.38 13.42
C ILE A 48 0.88 1.65 14.15
N ASP A 49 1.97 1.57 14.93
CA ASP A 49 2.49 2.73 15.66
C ASP A 49 2.94 3.85 14.72
N LEU A 50 3.59 3.52 13.60
CA LEU A 50 4.08 4.50 12.63
C LEU A 50 2.97 5.10 11.77
N LEU A 51 2.07 4.28 11.22
CA LEU A 51 1.14 4.71 10.17
C LEU A 51 -0.23 5.13 10.72
N LEU A 52 -0.59 4.71 11.93
CA LEU A 52 -1.96 4.81 12.42
C LEU A 52 -2.11 5.42 13.82
N LYS A 53 -1.07 5.45 14.66
CA LYS A 53 -1.16 5.91 16.05
C LYS A 53 -1.87 7.25 16.18
N ASP A 54 -1.34 8.31 15.58
CA ASP A 54 -1.87 9.67 15.78
C ASP A 54 -3.33 9.80 15.29
N ARG A 55 -3.64 9.11 14.19
CA ARG A 55 -5.01 9.05 13.66
C ARG A 55 -5.95 8.29 14.60
N LEU A 56 -5.50 7.19 15.19
CA LEU A 56 -6.29 6.40 16.15
C LEU A 56 -6.47 7.13 17.48
N LEU A 57 -5.43 7.80 18.00
CA LEU A 57 -5.54 8.66 19.19
C LEU A 57 -6.64 9.71 18.98
N SER A 58 -6.65 10.36 17.81
CA SER A 58 -7.64 11.38 17.47
C SER A 58 -9.05 10.81 17.25
N LEU A 59 -9.20 9.66 16.58
CA LEU A 59 -10.52 9.11 16.23
C LEU A 59 -11.19 8.38 17.40
N ALA A 60 -10.41 7.76 18.28
CA ALA A 60 -10.89 7.04 19.45
C ALA A 60 -10.94 7.90 20.73
N ASP A 61 -10.45 9.15 20.65
CA ASP A 61 -10.35 10.07 21.79
C ASP A 61 -9.60 9.46 22.99
N ILE A 62 -8.46 8.82 22.71
CA ILE A 62 -7.60 8.20 23.72
C ILE A 62 -6.27 8.94 23.86
N SER A 63 -5.73 8.97 25.08
CA SER A 63 -4.43 9.59 25.35
C SER A 63 -3.26 8.72 24.89
N GLU A 64 -2.09 9.34 24.71
CA GLU A 64 -0.85 8.60 24.45
C GLU A 64 -0.50 7.64 25.60
N SER A 65 -0.90 7.96 26.83
CA SER A 65 -0.67 7.10 27.99
C SER A 65 -1.50 5.82 27.96
N GLU A 66 -2.72 5.90 27.44
CA GLU A 66 -3.60 4.74 27.23
C GLU A 66 -3.07 3.88 26.09
N TRP A 67 -2.68 4.51 24.97
CA TRP A 67 -2.07 3.80 23.84
C TRP A 67 -0.83 2.98 24.21
N ARG A 68 0.02 3.52 25.09
CA ARG A 68 1.23 2.81 25.58
C ARG A 68 0.91 1.60 26.46
N LYS A 69 -0.28 1.54 27.05
CA LYS A 69 -0.75 0.40 27.86
C LYS A 69 -1.51 -0.62 27.02
N SER A 70 -2.09 -0.20 25.90
CA SER A 70 -2.80 -1.07 24.96
C SER A 70 -1.86 -2.09 24.33
N ASP A 71 -2.30 -3.34 24.30
CA ASP A 71 -1.57 -4.38 23.59
C ASP A 71 -1.89 -4.37 22.08
N LEU A 72 -1.24 -5.26 21.32
CA LEU A 72 -1.46 -5.34 19.89
C LEU A 72 -2.90 -5.73 19.52
N ASP A 73 -3.59 -6.51 20.37
CA ASP A 73 -4.99 -6.86 20.13
C ASP A 73 -5.90 -5.65 20.30
N ASP A 74 -5.72 -4.88 21.37
CA ASP A 74 -6.44 -3.62 21.60
C ASP A 74 -6.25 -2.65 20.42
N LYS A 75 -5.00 -2.49 19.96
CA LYS A 75 -4.68 -1.63 18.81
C LYS A 75 -5.38 -2.09 17.52
N ILE A 76 -5.45 -3.40 17.25
CA ILE A 76 -6.16 -3.93 16.07
C ILE A 76 -7.68 -3.75 16.21
N VAL A 77 -8.23 -3.84 17.42
CA VAL A 77 -9.65 -3.52 17.67
C VAL A 77 -9.95 -2.06 17.33
N LEU A 78 -9.09 -1.12 17.73
CA LEU A 78 -9.24 0.29 17.35
C LEU A 78 -9.21 0.49 15.83
N VAL A 79 -8.31 -0.21 15.12
CA VAL A 79 -8.30 -0.20 13.63
C VAL A 79 -9.63 -0.69 13.05
N LYS A 80 -10.22 -1.73 13.64
CA LYS A 80 -11.49 -2.30 13.18
C LYS A 80 -12.65 -1.31 13.37
N GLU A 81 -12.65 -0.59 14.49
CA GLU A 81 -13.73 0.31 14.90
C GLU A 81 -13.65 1.68 14.21
N HIS A 82 -12.44 2.21 14.01
CA HIS A 82 -12.24 3.59 13.56
C HIS A 82 -11.64 3.74 12.16
N ILE A 83 -11.03 2.69 11.60
CA ILE A 83 -10.30 2.78 10.31
C ILE A 83 -10.99 1.94 9.22
N ASP A 84 -10.86 0.61 9.29
CA ASP A 84 -11.44 -0.30 8.30
C ASP A 84 -11.43 -1.75 8.83
N LYS A 85 -12.59 -2.41 8.77
CA LYS A 85 -12.78 -3.77 9.27
C LYS A 85 -11.97 -4.80 8.47
N ASP A 86 -11.83 -4.64 7.16
CA ASP A 86 -11.09 -5.59 6.32
C ASP A 86 -9.59 -5.49 6.56
N LEU A 87 -9.09 -4.26 6.79
CA LEU A 87 -7.72 -4.01 7.19
C LEU A 87 -7.41 -4.66 8.54
N ALA A 88 -8.27 -4.46 9.55
CA ALA A 88 -8.11 -5.10 10.85
C ALA A 88 -8.13 -6.64 10.76
N ASN A 89 -8.98 -7.21 9.91
CA ASN A 89 -8.99 -8.66 9.66
C ASN A 89 -7.66 -9.17 9.07
N LYS A 90 -6.99 -8.38 8.23
CA LYS A 90 -5.63 -8.71 7.74
C LYS A 90 -4.61 -8.63 8.88
N TYR A 91 -4.70 -7.63 9.73
CA TYR A 91 -3.80 -7.47 10.89
C TYR A 91 -3.95 -8.63 11.88
N PHE A 92 -5.17 -9.07 12.18
CA PHE A 92 -5.40 -10.27 12.99
C PHE A 92 -4.76 -11.52 12.38
N LYS A 93 -4.77 -11.68 11.05
CA LYS A 93 -4.11 -12.82 10.39
C LYS A 93 -2.60 -12.80 10.60
N ILE A 94 -1.97 -11.63 10.47
CA ILE A 94 -0.53 -11.47 10.73
C ILE A 94 -0.23 -11.74 12.21
N LYS A 95 -0.98 -11.10 13.13
CA LYS A 95 -0.84 -11.28 14.58
C LYS A 95 -0.96 -12.74 15.00
N ASN A 96 -1.95 -13.47 14.48
CA ASN A 96 -2.18 -14.87 14.82
C ASN A 96 -1.02 -15.78 14.40
N ILE A 97 -0.36 -15.51 13.27
CA ILE A 97 0.86 -16.21 12.88
C ILE A 97 2.02 -15.80 13.78
N GLY A 98 2.16 -14.50 14.07
CA GLY A 98 3.18 -13.99 14.97
C GLY A 98 3.12 -14.57 16.39
N ASN A 99 1.92 -14.74 16.94
CA ASN A 99 1.71 -15.35 18.27
C ASN A 99 2.18 -16.80 18.33
N LYS A 100 2.06 -17.56 17.24
CA LYS A 100 2.60 -18.93 17.18
C LYS A 100 4.12 -18.94 17.24
N GLY A 101 4.78 -17.86 16.80
CA GLY A 101 6.23 -17.69 16.88
C GLY A 101 6.69 -17.24 18.26
N ALA A 102 5.93 -16.35 18.91
CA ALA A 102 6.27 -15.77 20.20
C ALA A 102 5.99 -16.70 21.40
N HIS A 103 5.00 -17.60 21.28
CA HIS A 103 4.63 -18.53 22.35
C HIS A 103 5.04 -19.95 21.99
N TYR A 104 5.56 -20.70 22.96
CA TYR A 104 5.80 -22.13 22.78
C TYR A 104 4.46 -22.83 22.53
N THR A 105 4.25 -23.30 21.29
CA THR A 105 3.07 -24.06 20.91
C THR A 105 3.51 -25.43 20.38
N ALA A 106 2.75 -26.49 20.70
CA ALA A 106 3.00 -27.83 20.16
C ALA A 106 2.83 -27.90 18.63
N LYS A 107 2.22 -26.88 18.03
CA LYS A 107 1.91 -26.81 16.61
C LYS A 107 3.01 -26.07 15.85
N ARG A 108 3.71 -26.77 14.96
CA ARG A 108 4.71 -26.18 14.08
C ARG A 108 4.06 -25.19 13.09
N ILE A 109 4.72 -24.05 12.88
CA ILE A 109 4.34 -23.07 11.85
C ILE A 109 4.83 -23.59 10.50
N THR A 110 3.97 -23.56 9.49
CA THR A 110 4.32 -24.01 8.13
C THR A 110 4.86 -22.86 7.28
N PRO A 111 5.73 -23.13 6.28
CA PRO A 111 6.19 -22.12 5.33
C PRO A 111 5.03 -21.41 4.58
N ASN A 112 3.93 -22.11 4.32
CA ASN A 112 2.75 -21.54 3.69
C ASN A 112 2.04 -20.52 4.60
N GLU A 113 1.96 -20.79 5.90
CA GLU A 113 1.43 -19.82 6.87
C GLU A 113 2.27 -18.54 6.92
N ILE A 114 3.60 -18.68 6.92
CA ILE A 114 4.53 -17.53 6.83
C ILE A 114 4.29 -16.76 5.54
N SER A 115 4.31 -17.43 4.38
CA SER A 115 4.08 -16.78 3.08
C SER A 115 2.76 -16.03 3.02
N ASN A 116 1.68 -16.57 3.61
CA ASN A 116 0.40 -15.89 3.69
C ASN A 116 0.45 -14.62 4.56
N ALA A 117 1.12 -14.69 5.71
CA ALA A 117 1.30 -13.53 6.58
C ALA A 117 2.19 -12.46 5.95
N VAL A 118 3.28 -12.86 5.29
CA VAL A 118 4.16 -11.96 4.52
C VAL A 118 3.36 -11.22 3.46
N ARG A 119 2.52 -11.91 2.68
CA ARG A 119 1.67 -11.26 1.66
C ARG A 119 0.73 -10.20 2.24
N HIS A 120 0.25 -10.39 3.48
CA HIS A 120 -0.52 -9.36 4.17
C HIS A 120 0.36 -8.21 4.68
N ALA A 121 1.53 -8.52 5.25
CA ALA A 121 2.44 -7.52 5.80
C ALA A 121 2.99 -6.54 4.74
N VAL A 122 3.38 -7.06 3.56
CA VAL A 122 3.97 -6.25 2.48
C VAL A 122 2.96 -5.43 1.68
N THR A 123 1.66 -5.50 2.02
CA THR A 123 0.59 -4.72 1.37
C THR A 123 -0.10 -3.74 2.32
N ILE A 124 0.40 -3.59 3.56
CA ILE A 124 -0.21 -2.72 4.57
C ILE A 124 -0.30 -1.27 4.07
N PHE A 125 0.77 -0.74 3.51
CA PHE A 125 0.81 0.64 3.02
C PHE A 125 -0.22 0.86 1.90
N GLU A 126 -0.25 -0.03 0.92
CA GLU A 126 -1.20 0.02 -0.19
C GLU A 126 -2.65 -0.12 0.30
N ASP A 127 -2.91 -0.98 1.28
CA ASP A 127 -4.23 -1.12 1.87
C ASP A 127 -4.69 0.14 2.60
N LEU A 128 -3.78 0.88 3.25
CA LEU A 128 -4.10 2.18 3.86
C LEU A 128 -4.49 3.23 2.82
N LEU A 129 -3.80 3.26 1.67
CA LEU A 129 -4.19 4.12 0.55
C LEU A 129 -5.56 3.71 -0.02
N VAL A 130 -5.87 2.41 -0.02
CA VAL A 130 -7.21 1.93 -0.40
C VAL A 130 -8.26 2.43 0.60
N VAL A 131 -7.98 2.38 1.91
CA VAL A 131 -8.87 2.93 2.94
C VAL A 131 -9.06 4.44 2.75
N TYR A 132 -8.00 5.17 2.43
CA TYR A 132 -8.08 6.59 2.11
C TYR A 132 -9.06 6.85 0.96
N PHE A 133 -8.88 6.18 -0.18
CA PHE A 133 -9.72 6.41 -1.37
C PHE A 133 -11.14 5.86 -1.26
N LYS A 134 -11.42 4.97 -0.31
CA LYS A 134 -12.80 4.60 0.07
C LYS A 134 -13.54 5.77 0.73
N LYS A 135 -12.83 6.57 1.53
CA LYS A 135 -13.37 7.75 2.22
C LYS A 135 -13.37 9.00 1.33
N HIS A 136 -12.30 9.18 0.55
CA HIS A 136 -12.07 10.32 -0.33
C HIS A 136 -12.14 9.87 -1.79
N ARG A 137 -13.27 10.13 -2.45
CA ARG A 137 -13.54 9.61 -3.80
C ARG A 137 -12.46 10.09 -4.78
N ILE A 138 -11.89 9.16 -5.55
CA ILE A 138 -10.90 9.51 -6.59
C ILE A 138 -11.50 10.53 -7.56
N GLY A 139 -10.75 11.62 -7.78
CA GLY A 139 -11.14 12.77 -8.61
C GLY A 139 -11.56 14.02 -7.82
N THR A 140 -11.80 13.93 -6.50
CA THR A 140 -12.15 15.10 -5.67
C THR A 140 -10.93 15.84 -5.13
N GLU A 141 -9.77 15.17 -5.08
CA GLU A 141 -8.52 15.68 -4.53
C GLU A 141 -7.38 15.49 -5.54
N GLY A 142 -7.34 16.31 -6.59
CA GLY A 142 -6.36 16.23 -7.67
C GLY A 142 -4.90 15.96 -7.27
N PRO A 143 -4.30 16.69 -6.31
CA PRO A 143 -2.87 16.55 -5.98
C PRO A 143 -2.53 15.23 -5.33
N VAL A 144 -3.49 14.64 -4.59
CA VAL A 144 -3.31 13.32 -4.01
C VAL A 144 -3.01 12.28 -5.09
N LEU A 145 -3.58 12.40 -6.29
CA LEU A 145 -3.26 11.52 -7.43
C LEU A 145 -1.87 11.77 -8.03
N THR A 146 -1.35 12.99 -7.91
CA THR A 146 0.03 13.32 -8.30
C THR A 146 1.01 12.68 -7.34
N ILE A 147 0.78 12.77 -6.02
CA ILE A 147 1.60 12.04 -5.04
C ILE A 147 1.47 10.54 -5.25
N LEU A 148 0.26 10.01 -5.44
CA LEU A 148 0.07 8.57 -5.70
C LEU A 148 0.93 8.10 -6.87
N SER A 149 1.09 8.95 -7.90
CA SER A 149 1.90 8.66 -9.10
C SER A 149 3.40 8.55 -8.83
N SER A 150 3.91 8.94 -7.65
CA SER A 150 5.30 8.71 -7.23
C SER A 150 5.57 7.24 -6.89
N LEU A 151 4.53 6.44 -6.61
CA LEU A 151 4.69 5.03 -6.31
C LEU A 151 5.03 4.21 -7.56
N PRO A 152 5.74 3.08 -7.38
CA PRO A 152 5.97 2.15 -8.48
C PRO A 152 4.66 1.74 -9.15
N PRO A 153 4.60 1.72 -10.50
CA PRO A 153 3.36 1.48 -11.25
C PRO A 153 2.55 0.28 -10.80
N ILE A 154 3.23 -0.82 -10.50
CA ILE A 154 2.59 -2.06 -10.06
C ILE A 154 1.92 -1.95 -8.67
N LYS A 155 2.43 -1.07 -7.80
CA LYS A 155 1.79 -0.75 -6.51
C LYS A 155 0.53 0.07 -6.72
N ARG A 156 0.57 1.02 -7.67
CA ARG A 156 -0.60 1.80 -8.10
C ARG A 156 -1.68 0.91 -8.70
N VAL A 157 -1.31 -0.08 -9.51
CA VAL A 157 -2.22 -1.09 -10.05
C VAL A 157 -2.99 -1.78 -8.93
N TYR A 158 -2.30 -2.28 -7.89
CA TYR A 158 -2.96 -2.94 -6.75
C TYR A 158 -4.01 -2.04 -6.07
N ILE A 159 -3.67 -0.78 -5.82
CA ILE A 159 -4.54 0.19 -5.15
C ILE A 159 -5.74 0.50 -6.05
N LEU A 160 -5.50 0.86 -7.30
CA LEU A 160 -6.52 1.30 -8.24
C LEU A 160 -7.46 0.16 -8.66
N GLU A 161 -6.98 -1.08 -8.82
CA GLU A 161 -7.85 -2.25 -9.06
C GLU A 161 -8.84 -2.48 -7.90
N LYS A 162 -8.42 -2.23 -6.64
CA LYS A 162 -9.28 -2.37 -5.47
C LYS A 162 -10.34 -1.28 -5.37
N ILE A 163 -9.99 -0.03 -5.71
CA ILE A 163 -10.97 1.07 -5.71
C ILE A 163 -11.90 0.97 -6.92
N TRP A 164 -11.40 0.60 -8.09
CA TRP A 164 -12.20 0.40 -9.29
C TRP A 164 -13.34 -0.62 -9.08
N LYS A 165 -13.10 -1.69 -8.30
CA LYS A 165 -14.13 -2.68 -7.97
C LYS A 165 -15.35 -2.05 -7.26
N GLN A 166 -15.19 -0.91 -6.62
CA GLN A 166 -16.21 -0.20 -5.85
C GLN A 166 -16.82 0.98 -6.62
N ASP A 167 -16.08 1.60 -7.55
CA ASP A 167 -16.54 2.73 -8.38
C ASP A 167 -16.17 2.48 -9.86
N ARG A 168 -16.88 1.55 -10.50
CA ARG A 168 -16.52 0.98 -11.82
C ARG A 168 -16.65 1.94 -13.01
N SER A 169 -17.40 3.03 -12.86
CA SER A 169 -17.63 4.05 -13.88
C SER A 169 -16.84 5.33 -13.63
N ASN A 170 -15.96 5.35 -12.62
CA ASN A 170 -15.14 6.52 -12.35
C ASN A 170 -14.06 6.70 -13.41
N VAL A 171 -14.25 7.71 -14.25
CA VAL A 171 -13.37 8.07 -15.37
C VAL A 171 -11.94 8.35 -14.91
N TRP A 172 -11.75 8.97 -13.73
CA TRP A 172 -10.41 9.20 -13.17
C TRP A 172 -9.69 7.91 -12.80
N ILE A 173 -10.42 6.92 -12.27
CA ILE A 173 -9.83 5.60 -11.97
C ILE A 173 -9.46 4.89 -13.27
N ILE A 174 -10.33 4.94 -14.27
CA ILE A 174 -10.10 4.30 -15.57
C ILE A 174 -8.82 4.87 -16.21
N ASP A 175 -8.68 6.20 -16.27
CA ASP A 175 -7.49 6.88 -16.79
C ASP A 175 -6.22 6.49 -16.01
N LYS A 176 -6.25 6.59 -14.68
CA LYS A 176 -5.06 6.35 -13.86
C LYS A 176 -4.66 4.87 -13.86
N LEU A 177 -5.62 3.95 -13.87
CA LEU A 177 -5.38 2.50 -13.86
C LEU A 177 -4.83 2.01 -15.20
N SER A 178 -5.38 2.48 -16.33
CA SER A 178 -4.84 2.14 -17.65
C SER A 178 -3.38 2.60 -17.77
N MET A 179 -3.09 3.86 -17.43
CA MET A 179 -1.71 4.36 -17.40
C MET A 179 -0.81 3.59 -16.42
N ALA A 180 -1.34 3.09 -15.29
CA ALA A 180 -0.57 2.28 -14.35
C ALA A 180 -0.20 0.91 -14.93
N TYR A 181 -1.12 0.25 -15.65
CA TYR A 181 -0.82 -1.00 -16.37
C TYR A 181 0.28 -0.80 -17.40
N LEU A 182 0.14 0.22 -18.25
CA LEU A 182 1.15 0.56 -19.25
C LEU A 182 2.52 0.83 -18.59
N LYS A 183 2.56 1.72 -17.58
CA LYS A 183 3.81 2.05 -16.89
C LYS A 183 4.41 0.87 -16.12
N SER A 184 3.62 -0.16 -15.81
CA SER A 184 4.13 -1.43 -15.23
C SER A 184 4.71 -2.40 -16.26
N GLY A 185 4.78 -2.00 -17.54
CA GLY A 185 5.29 -2.82 -18.64
C GLY A 185 4.24 -3.66 -19.35
N ASP A 186 2.95 -3.48 -19.02
CA ASP A 186 1.86 -4.30 -19.57
C ASP A 186 0.89 -3.44 -20.41
N PHE A 187 1.36 -3.03 -21.58
CA PHE A 187 0.58 -2.24 -22.54
C PHE A 187 -0.68 -3.00 -23.01
N GLN A 188 -0.58 -4.32 -23.22
CA GLN A 188 -1.71 -5.12 -23.64
C GLN A 188 -2.82 -5.16 -22.58
N LYS A 189 -2.47 -5.34 -21.30
CA LYS A 189 -3.44 -5.26 -20.21
C LYS A 189 -4.08 -3.88 -20.11
N SER A 190 -3.32 -2.81 -20.37
CA SER A 190 -3.85 -1.46 -20.43
C SER A 190 -4.93 -1.31 -21.51
N MET A 191 -4.65 -1.75 -22.74
CA MET A 191 -5.61 -1.67 -23.85
C MET A 191 -6.83 -2.57 -23.63
N ASN A 192 -6.61 -3.81 -23.18
CA ASN A 192 -7.70 -4.74 -22.85
C ASN A 192 -8.61 -4.19 -21.73
N PHE A 193 -8.02 -3.49 -20.76
CA PHE A 193 -8.79 -2.86 -19.70
C PHE A 193 -9.69 -1.74 -20.23
N LEU A 194 -9.18 -0.84 -21.09
CA LEU A 194 -9.99 0.21 -21.71
C LEU A 194 -11.14 -0.37 -22.54
N GLU A 195 -10.87 -1.41 -23.34
CA GLU A 195 -11.91 -2.09 -24.11
C GLU A 195 -13.00 -2.67 -23.19
N SER A 196 -12.62 -3.28 -22.07
CA SER A 196 -13.57 -3.85 -21.11
C SER A 196 -14.46 -2.82 -20.39
N VAL A 197 -14.13 -1.53 -20.48
CA VAL A 197 -14.89 -0.44 -19.86
C VAL A 197 -15.46 0.54 -20.89
N LYS A 198 -15.36 0.23 -22.19
CA LYS A 198 -15.86 1.10 -23.28
C LYS A 198 -17.32 1.48 -23.10
N ASP A 199 -18.18 0.54 -22.70
CA ASP A 199 -19.61 0.80 -22.46
C ASP A 199 -19.91 1.64 -21.20
N LYS A 200 -18.88 1.99 -20.40
CA LYS A 200 -19.01 2.77 -19.16
C LYS A 200 -18.52 4.20 -19.30
N ILE A 201 -17.94 4.55 -20.44
CA ILE A 201 -17.44 5.88 -20.79
C ILE A 201 -17.99 6.25 -22.18
N ASP A 202 -18.00 7.53 -22.52
CA ASP A 202 -18.37 7.93 -23.87
C ASP A 202 -17.25 7.66 -24.89
N GLU A 203 -17.60 7.65 -26.17
CA GLU A 203 -16.70 7.33 -27.28
C GLU A 203 -15.52 8.31 -27.34
N ALA A 204 -15.76 9.61 -27.15
CA ALA A 204 -14.71 10.62 -27.16
C ALA A 204 -13.71 10.42 -26.01
N CYS A 205 -14.19 10.07 -24.82
CA CYS A 205 -13.36 9.75 -23.67
C CYS A 205 -12.52 8.48 -23.91
N TYR A 206 -13.11 7.46 -24.54
CA TYR A 206 -12.37 6.24 -24.92
C TYR A 206 -11.25 6.56 -25.91
N GLU A 207 -11.54 7.33 -26.96
CA GLU A 207 -10.56 7.74 -27.97
C GLU A 207 -9.42 8.57 -27.37
N ASP A 208 -9.73 9.52 -26.47
CA ASP A 208 -8.73 10.30 -25.74
C ASP A 208 -7.79 9.39 -24.92
N PHE A 209 -8.35 8.42 -24.21
CA PHE A 209 -7.55 7.48 -23.41
C PHE A 209 -6.68 6.58 -24.27
N VAL A 210 -7.18 6.08 -25.40
CA VAL A 210 -6.38 5.29 -26.35
C VAL A 210 -5.23 6.13 -26.89
N TRP A 211 -5.51 7.32 -27.41
CA TRP A 211 -4.49 8.23 -27.93
C TRP A 211 -3.42 8.54 -26.88
N LYS A 212 -3.85 8.82 -25.65
CA LYS A 212 -2.96 9.11 -24.52
C LYS A 212 -2.06 7.92 -24.19
N LEU A 213 -2.57 6.70 -24.18
CA LEU A 213 -1.77 5.49 -23.93
C LEU A 213 -0.77 5.23 -25.05
N GLU A 214 -1.16 5.37 -26.31
CA GLU A 214 -0.25 5.20 -27.45
C GLU A 214 0.87 6.24 -27.44
N ASN A 215 0.54 7.50 -27.11
CA ASN A 215 1.54 8.55 -26.95
C ASN A 215 2.45 8.27 -25.74
N LEU A 216 1.89 7.81 -24.62
CA LEU A 216 2.65 7.45 -23.44
C LEU A 216 3.60 6.27 -23.70
N GLN A 217 3.17 5.26 -24.46
CA GLN A 217 3.98 4.10 -24.85
C GLN A 217 5.21 4.53 -25.65
N LYS A 218 5.06 5.45 -26.60
CA LYS A 218 6.18 5.99 -27.41
C LYS A 218 7.21 6.73 -26.57
N ASN A 219 6.76 7.40 -25.50
CA ASN A 219 7.60 8.25 -24.65
C ASN A 219 7.99 7.59 -23.32
N LEU A 220 7.70 6.31 -23.12
CA LEU A 220 7.91 5.65 -21.81
C LEU A 220 9.37 5.72 -21.33
N HIS A 221 10.31 5.64 -22.27
CA HIS A 221 11.75 5.62 -22.05
C HIS A 221 12.36 6.92 -21.50
N ILE A 222 11.66 8.07 -21.64
CA ILE A 222 12.11 9.37 -21.11
C ILE A 222 11.46 9.74 -19.79
N LEU A 223 10.52 8.93 -19.29
CA LEU A 223 9.80 9.24 -18.07
C LEU A 223 10.56 8.75 -16.84
N ASP A 224 10.62 9.60 -15.83
CA ASP A 224 11.07 9.25 -14.48
C ASP A 224 10.01 8.39 -13.76
N ILE A 225 10.00 7.10 -14.08
CA ILE A 225 9.08 6.12 -13.49
C ILE A 225 9.74 5.52 -12.26
N SER A 226 9.11 5.70 -11.10
CA SER A 226 9.56 5.08 -9.86
C SER A 226 9.63 3.56 -9.98
N GLY A 227 10.81 3.00 -9.71
CA GLY A 227 11.01 1.56 -9.61
C GLY A 227 10.86 1.06 -8.18
N ASN A 228 11.19 1.89 -7.18
CA ASN A 228 11.34 1.50 -5.78
C ASN A 228 10.92 2.59 -4.77
N VAL A 229 11.08 2.27 -3.48
CA VAL A 229 10.75 3.20 -2.39
C VAL A 229 11.66 4.44 -2.37
N ASP A 230 12.92 4.32 -2.76
CA ASP A 230 13.86 5.45 -2.82
C ASP A 230 13.49 6.42 -3.95
N ASP A 231 13.05 5.90 -5.11
CA ASP A 231 12.50 6.73 -6.19
C ASP A 231 11.21 7.41 -5.76
N ALA A 232 10.31 6.67 -5.09
CA ALA A 232 9.07 7.23 -4.56
C ALA A 232 9.36 8.35 -3.55
N ALA A 233 10.33 8.17 -2.67
CA ALA A 233 10.82 9.16 -1.72
C ALA A 233 11.38 10.40 -2.41
N ARG A 234 12.26 10.21 -3.39
CA ARG A 234 12.87 11.31 -4.17
C ARG A 234 11.80 12.14 -4.86
N ILE A 235 10.84 11.52 -5.54
CA ILE A 235 9.75 12.22 -6.24
C ILE A 235 8.84 12.91 -5.21
N PHE A 236 8.46 12.23 -4.13
CA PHE A 236 7.62 12.79 -3.07
C PHE A 236 8.24 14.05 -2.45
N ASN A 237 9.54 14.02 -2.13
CA ASN A 237 10.26 15.15 -1.54
C ASN A 237 10.38 16.36 -2.48
N ILE A 238 10.28 16.15 -3.80
CA ILE A 238 10.17 17.24 -4.77
C ILE A 238 8.76 17.83 -4.75
N LEU A 239 7.74 16.97 -4.77
CA LEU A 239 6.33 17.39 -4.81
C LEU A 239 5.91 18.16 -3.56
N ILE A 240 6.24 17.66 -2.37
CA ILE A 240 5.74 18.19 -1.08
C ILE A 240 6.22 19.62 -0.76
N LYS A 241 7.17 20.17 -1.53
CA LYS A 241 7.60 21.57 -1.42
C LYS A 241 6.54 22.57 -1.87
N ASP A 242 5.57 22.12 -2.66
CA ASP A 242 4.43 22.94 -3.07
C ASP A 242 3.37 22.96 -1.98
N GLU A 243 2.94 24.17 -1.58
CA GLU A 243 1.94 24.40 -0.55
C GLU A 243 0.62 23.67 -0.83
N TYR A 244 0.32 23.35 -2.09
CA TYR A 244 -0.90 22.67 -2.48
C TYR A 244 -1.07 21.30 -1.80
N PHE A 245 0.03 20.61 -1.49
CA PHE A 245 -0.02 19.29 -0.84
C PHE A 245 -0.28 19.35 0.67
N THR A 246 0.02 20.49 1.32
CA THR A 246 -0.22 20.68 2.77
C THR A 246 -1.71 20.63 3.15
N LYS A 247 -2.60 20.81 2.16
CA LYS A 247 -4.05 20.74 2.33
C LYS A 247 -4.58 19.31 2.55
N TYR A 248 -3.75 18.29 2.35
CA TYR A 248 -4.13 16.87 2.45
C TYR A 248 -3.26 16.13 3.47
N PRO A 249 -3.28 16.53 4.76
CA PRO A 249 -2.39 15.98 5.78
C PRO A 249 -2.60 14.47 6.00
N GLU A 250 -3.84 13.98 5.92
CA GLU A 250 -4.15 12.55 6.07
C GLU A 250 -3.41 11.69 5.02
N PHE A 251 -3.34 12.15 3.76
CA PHE A 251 -2.65 11.42 2.70
C PHE A 251 -1.14 11.63 2.73
N THR A 252 -0.70 12.88 2.88
CA THR A 252 0.72 13.24 2.85
C THR A 252 1.48 12.62 4.02
N ASN A 253 0.88 12.55 5.21
CA ASN A 253 1.51 11.92 6.37
C ASN A 253 1.81 10.43 6.14
N LEU A 254 0.99 9.69 5.38
CA LEU A 254 1.30 8.31 5.02
C LEU A 254 2.62 8.23 4.24
N PHE A 255 2.80 9.09 3.23
CA PHE A 255 4.03 9.16 2.45
C PHE A 255 5.22 9.66 3.27
N CYS A 256 5.02 10.64 4.14
CA CYS A 256 6.06 11.09 5.06
C CYS A 256 6.57 9.95 5.94
N VAL A 257 5.67 9.17 6.53
CA VAL A 257 6.04 7.98 7.31
C VAL A 257 6.72 6.92 6.46
N LEU A 258 6.27 6.70 5.22
CA LEU A 258 6.94 5.77 4.30
C LEU A 258 8.40 6.18 4.04
N VAL A 259 8.66 7.49 3.89
CA VAL A 259 9.97 8.03 3.47
C VAL A 259 10.91 8.32 4.64
N SER A 260 10.38 8.62 5.83
CA SER A 260 11.16 9.13 6.97
C SER A 260 10.81 8.54 8.35
N GLY A 261 9.83 7.62 8.39
CA GLY A 261 9.21 7.03 9.57
C GLY A 261 9.20 7.86 10.85
N TYR A 262 9.91 7.44 11.91
CA TYR A 262 9.83 8.09 13.23
C TYR A 262 10.47 9.48 13.27
N ASN A 263 11.28 9.82 12.25
CA ASN A 263 11.95 11.12 12.17
C ASN A 263 11.04 12.22 11.59
N TYR A 264 9.79 11.90 11.24
CA TYR A 264 8.80 12.89 10.83
C TYR A 264 8.14 13.55 12.06
N LYS A 265 8.86 14.51 12.66
CA LYS A 265 8.31 15.47 13.63
C LYS A 265 8.91 16.85 13.43
#